data_AF-A0A6G7XNG3-F1
#
_entry.id   AF-A0A6G7XNG3-F1
#
_cell.length_a   1.000
_cell.length_b   1.000
_cell.length_c   1.000
_cell.angle_alpha   90.00
_cell.angle_beta   90.00
_cell.angle_gamma   90.00
#
_symmetry.space_group_name_H-M   'P 1'
#
loop_
_entity.id
_entity.type
_entity.pdbx_description
1 polymer ?
#
loop_
_entity_poly.entity_id
_entity_poly.type
_entity_poly.pdbx_seq_one_letter_code
_entity_poly.pdbx_strand_id
1 'polypeptide(L)'
;MNSNLEVNDMARTLVEELDALHDEYVVAVNEAVAANDLGRVERLAADYDHDATTLVAEREGRAHLLPLVRARQQGSALRRLARRGRAAA
;
A
#
# COMPACT_ATOMS: atom_id res chain seq x y z
N MET A 1 34.96 -6.71 10.43
CA MET A 1 34.75 -5.25 10.41
C MET A 1 34.03 -4.79 9.13
N ASN A 2 33.05 -5.55 8.60
CA ASN A 2 32.36 -5.19 7.34
C ASN A 2 30.83 -5.06 7.46
N SER A 3 30.26 -5.25 8.66
CA SER A 3 28.80 -5.28 8.86
C SER A 3 28.11 -3.93 8.62
N ASN A 4 28.81 -2.79 8.77
CA ASN A 4 28.23 -1.48 8.51
C ASN A 4 28.08 -1.15 7.02
N LEU A 5 28.86 -1.78 6.13
CA LEU A 5 28.75 -1.52 4.69
C LEU A 5 27.57 -2.30 4.09
N GLU A 6 27.43 -3.58 4.46
CA GLU A 6 26.32 -4.44 3.99
C GLU A 6 24.95 -3.93 4.43
N VAL A 7 24.81 -3.48 5.69
CA VAL A 7 23.53 -2.92 6.18
C VAL A 7 23.14 -1.64 5.43
N ASN A 8 24.11 -0.82 5.06
CA ASN A 8 23.85 0.43 4.35
C ASN A 8 23.51 0.19 2.87
N ASP A 9 24.08 -0.86 2.27
CA ASP A 9 23.71 -1.32 0.93
C ASP A 9 22.31 -1.96 0.93
N MET A 10 21.99 -2.79 1.92
CA MET A 10 20.64 -3.37 2.08
C MET A 10 19.56 -2.31 2.30
N ALA A 11 19.83 -1.32 3.15
CA ALA A 11 18.90 -0.21 3.37
C ALA A 11 18.66 0.58 2.08
N ARG A 12 19.70 0.79 1.27
CA ARG A 12 19.57 1.43 -0.05
C ARG A 12 18.70 0.60 -1.00
N THR A 13 18.90 -0.72 -1.04
CA THR A 13 18.08 -1.61 -1.88
C THR A 13 16.62 -1.66 -1.44
N LEU A 14 16.34 -1.63 -0.14
CA LEU A 14 14.97 -1.57 0.37
C LEU A 14 14.28 -0.25 -0.02
N VAL A 15 15.00 0.88 0.09
CA VAL A 15 14.47 2.17 -0.34
C VAL A 15 14.17 2.17 -1.84
N GLU A 16 15.09 1.64 -2.66
CA GLU A 16 14.89 1.52 -4.11
C GLU A 16 13.67 0.65 -4.47
N GLU A 17 13.47 -0.46 -3.75
CA GLU A 17 12.30 -1.33 -3.93
C GLU A 17 10.99 -0.65 -3.50
N LEU A 18 11.01 0.14 -2.42
CA LEU A 18 9.85 0.92 -1.98
C LEU A 18 9.51 2.05 -2.96
N ASP A 19 10.51 2.71 -3.53
CA ASP A 19 10.32 3.77 -4.52
C ASP A 19 9.70 3.18 -5.80
N ALA A 20 10.21 2.03 -6.27
CA ALA A 20 9.62 1.34 -7.42
C ALA A 20 8.15 0.94 -7.16
N LEU A 21 7.86 0.37 -5.98
CA LEU A 21 6.49 0.02 -5.58
C LEU A 21 5.59 1.27 -5.53
N HIS A 22 6.10 2.38 -4.98
CA HIS A 22 5.37 3.64 -4.92
C HIS A 22 5.02 4.15 -6.33
N ASP A 23 5.98 4.18 -7.24
CA ASP A 23 5.78 4.65 -8.61
C ASP A 23 4.70 3.82 -9.34
N GLU A 24 4.71 2.50 -9.20
CA GLU A 24 3.69 1.62 -9.77
C GLU A 24 2.28 1.95 -9.24
N TYR A 25 2.14 2.13 -7.93
CA TYR A 25 0.87 2.46 -7.31
C TYR A 25 0.39 3.88 -7.65
N VAL A 26 1.30 4.85 -7.78
CA VAL A 26 0.97 6.21 -8.24
C VAL A 26 0.38 6.17 -9.64
N VAL A 27 0.99 5.41 -10.56
CA VAL A 27 0.45 5.23 -11.91
C VAL A 27 -0.97 4.63 -11.85
N ALA A 28 -1.14 3.53 -11.11
CA ALA A 28 -2.44 2.86 -11.00
C ALA A 28 -3.53 3.75 -10.36
N VAL A 29 -3.17 4.56 -9.36
CA VAL A 29 -4.07 5.51 -8.70
C VAL A 29 -4.46 6.62 -9.67
N ASN A 30 -3.50 7.18 -10.40
CA ASN A 30 -3.77 8.23 -11.38
C ASN A 30 -4.71 7.74 -12.49
N GLU A 31 -4.53 6.51 -12.97
CA GLU A 31 -5.48 5.88 -13.90
C GLU A 31 -6.88 5.75 -13.33
N ALA A 32 -7.00 5.32 -12.06
CA ALA A 32 -8.28 5.18 -11.38
C ALA A 32 -8.97 6.53 -11.17
N VAL A 33 -8.21 7.58 -10.81
CA VAL A 33 -8.71 8.96 -10.70
C VAL A 33 -9.17 9.48 -12.05
N ALA A 34 -8.40 9.26 -13.11
CA ALA A 34 -8.79 9.67 -14.47
C ALA A 34 -10.09 8.98 -14.93
N ALA A 35 -10.32 7.74 -14.49
CA ALA A 35 -11.57 7.01 -14.71
C ALA A 35 -12.72 7.39 -13.75
N ASN A 36 -12.48 8.32 -12.80
CA ASN A 36 -13.39 8.68 -11.71
C ASN A 36 -13.83 7.46 -10.86
N ASP A 37 -13.00 6.42 -10.79
CA ASP A 37 -13.24 5.21 -9.99
C ASP A 37 -12.61 5.37 -8.61
N LEU A 38 -13.26 6.17 -7.76
CA LEU A 38 -12.83 6.39 -6.37
C LEU A 38 -12.80 5.09 -5.56
N GLY A 39 -13.64 4.12 -5.91
CA GLY A 39 -13.64 2.82 -5.26
C GLY A 39 -12.36 2.02 -5.55
N ARG A 40 -11.79 2.15 -6.75
CA ARG A 40 -10.50 1.57 -7.11
C ARG A 40 -9.34 2.32 -6.45
N VAL A 41 -9.39 3.66 -6.39
CA VAL A 41 -8.39 4.46 -5.66
C VAL A 41 -8.24 4.00 -4.21
N GLU A 42 -9.36 3.81 -3.50
CA GLU A 42 -9.32 3.33 -2.12
C GLU A 42 -8.74 1.92 -1.97
N ARG A 43 -9.02 1.03 -2.93
CA ARG A 43 -8.44 -0.33 -2.90
C ARG A 43 -6.94 -0.26 -3.12
N LEU A 44 -6.50 0.50 -4.13
CA LEU A 44 -5.08 0.68 -4.44
C LEU A 44 -4.31 1.28 -3.26
N ALA A 45 -4.87 2.24 -2.53
CA ALA A 45 -4.23 2.79 -1.34
C ALA A 45 -4.06 1.73 -0.24
N ALA A 46 -5.09 0.90 0.01
CA ALA A 46 -5.02 -0.16 1.00
C ALA A 46 -4.07 -1.29 0.58
N ASP A 47 -4.03 -1.61 -0.71
CA ASP A 47 -3.15 -2.62 -1.28
C ASP A 47 -1.68 -2.13 -1.20
N TYR A 48 -1.40 -0.86 -1.49
CA TYR A 48 -0.07 -0.24 -1.31
C TYR A 48 0.43 -0.33 0.14
N ASP A 49 -0.40 0.07 1.11
CA ASP A 49 -0.04 -0.01 2.53
C ASP A 49 0.31 -1.45 2.94
N HIS A 50 -0.44 -2.43 2.43
CA HIS A 50 -0.19 -3.85 2.69
C HIS A 50 1.12 -4.33 2.06
N ASP A 51 1.33 -4.04 0.78
CA ASP A 51 2.49 -4.49 0.02
C ASP A 51 3.78 -3.85 0.55
N ALA A 52 3.76 -2.54 0.83
CA ALA A 52 4.90 -1.83 1.41
C ALA A 52 5.25 -2.37 2.81
N THR A 53 4.25 -2.63 3.65
CA THR A 53 4.46 -3.23 4.98
C THR A 53 5.04 -4.63 4.86
N THR A 54 4.57 -5.42 3.90
CA THR A 54 5.06 -6.79 3.65
C THR A 54 6.51 -6.77 3.18
N LEU A 55 6.84 -5.91 2.22
CA LEU A 55 8.20 -5.73 1.70
C LEU A 55 9.19 -5.39 2.82
N VAL A 56 8.85 -4.42 3.67
CA VAL A 56 9.70 -4.04 4.82
C VAL A 56 9.84 -5.20 5.80
N ALA A 57 8.75 -5.88 6.15
CA ALA A 57 8.78 -6.98 7.09
C ALA A 57 9.59 -8.17 6.58
N GLU A 58 9.52 -8.48 5.28
CA GLU A 58 10.32 -9.53 4.65
C GLU A 58 11.81 -9.17 4.66
N ARG A 59 12.16 -7.94 4.27
CA ARG A 59 13.55 -7.45 4.25
C ARG A 59 14.18 -7.36 5.63
N GLU A 60 13.39 -7.04 6.66
CA GLU A 60 13.85 -7.04 8.05
C GLU A 60 13.80 -8.42 8.73
N GLY A 61 13.35 -9.48 8.05
CA GLY A 61 13.18 -10.82 8.65
C GLY A 61 12.07 -10.89 9.71
N ARG A 62 11.14 -9.93 9.68
CA ARG A 62 10.03 -9.73 10.61
C ARG A 62 8.67 -10.13 10.04
N ALA A 63 8.64 -10.90 8.96
CA ALA A 63 7.40 -11.39 8.35
C ALA A 63 6.46 -12.12 9.33
N HIS A 64 7.00 -12.71 10.41
CA HIS A 64 6.21 -13.33 11.49
C HIS A 64 5.36 -12.33 12.32
N LEU A 65 5.65 -11.03 12.22
CA LEU A 65 4.87 -9.96 12.85
C LEU A 65 3.77 -9.43 11.94
N LEU A 66 3.75 -9.84 10.66
CA LEU A 66 2.67 -9.44 9.77
C LEU A 66 1.35 -10.00 10.31
N PRO A 67 0.33 -9.15 10.49
CA PRO A 67 -0.97 -9.64 10.89
C PRO A 67 -1.44 -10.65 9.84
N LEU A 68 -1.95 -11.80 10.31
CA LEU A 68 -2.62 -12.81 9.48
C LEU A 68 -3.95 -12.21 8.97
N VAL A 69 -3.90 -11.21 8.09
CA VAL A 69 -5.11 -10.53 7.61
C VAL A 69 -5.77 -11.42 6.56
N ARG A 70 -6.53 -12.41 7.03
CA ARG A 70 -7.63 -13.00 6.27
C ARG A 70 -8.78 -11.98 6.23
N ALA A 71 -9.36 -11.83 5.04
CA ALA A 71 -10.58 -11.10 4.69
C ALA A 71 -10.43 -9.61 4.31
N ARG A 72 -9.89 -9.42 3.09
CA ARG A 72 -10.45 -8.60 2.01
C ARG A 72 -11.88 -8.08 2.31
N GLN A 73 -12.05 -6.75 2.25
CA GLN A 73 -13.31 -6.00 2.15
C GLN A 73 -14.24 -5.97 3.38
N GLN A 74 -14.16 -4.89 4.16
CA GLN A 74 -15.36 -4.32 4.79
C GLN A 74 -15.41 -2.84 4.47
N GLY A 75 -16.46 -2.43 3.76
CA GLY A 75 -16.56 -1.17 3.02
C GLY A 75 -16.06 0.06 3.78
N SER A 76 -15.16 0.77 3.13
CA SER A 76 -14.55 2.03 3.55
C SER A 76 -15.58 3.11 3.96
N ALA A 77 -15.17 3.97 4.88
CA ALA A 77 -15.97 5.11 5.35
C ALA A 77 -16.42 6.05 4.22
N LEU A 78 -15.64 6.15 3.16
CA LEU A 78 -15.96 6.90 1.94
C LEU A 78 -17.15 6.31 1.18
N ARG A 79 -17.26 4.98 1.05
CA ARG A 79 -18.48 4.32 0.55
C ARG A 79 -19.70 4.56 1.44
N ARG A 80 -19.52 4.80 2.75
CA ARG A 80 -20.63 5.19 3.64
C ARG A 80 -21.03 6.65 3.43
N LEU A 81 -20.06 7.54 3.28
CA LEU A 81 -20.31 8.97 3.03
C LEU A 81 -20.93 9.22 1.64
N ALA A 82 -20.44 8.55 0.59
CA ALA A 82 -20.99 8.63 -0.75
C ALA A 82 -22.43 8.10 -0.84
N ARG A 83 -22.76 7.05 -0.07
CA ARG A 83 -24.15 6.57 0.06
C ARG A 83 -25.03 7.53 0.85
N ARG A 84 -24.48 8.22 1.85
CA ARG A 84 -25.21 9.20 2.66
C ARG A 84 -25.50 10.50 1.90
N GLY A 85 -24.59 10.95 1.03
CA GLY A 85 -24.82 12.11 0.17
C GLY A 85 -25.87 11.88 -0.93
N ARG A 86 -26.04 10.64 -1.39
CA ARG A 86 -27.00 10.28 -2.44
C ARG A 86 -28.42 9.98 -1.95
N ALA A 87 -28.64 9.91 -0.64
CA ALA A 87 -29.95 9.67 -0.02
C ALA A 87 -30.62 10.96 0.50
N ALA A 88 -29.98 12.12 0.32
CA ALA A 88 -30.44 13.42 0.80
C ALA A 88 -30.83 14.40 -0.34
N ALA A 89 -30.99 13.90 -1.56
CA ALA A 89 -31.48 14.60 -2.73
C ALA A 89 -32.69 13.86 -3.30
#